data_AF-A0A937NLT7-F1
#
_entry.id   AF-A0A937NLT7-F1
#
_cell.length_a   1.000
_cell.length_b   1.000
_cell.length_c   1.000
_cell.angle_alpha   90.00
_cell.angle_beta   90.00
_cell.angle_gamma   90.00
#
_symmetry.space_group_name_H-M   'P 1'
#
loop_
_entity.id
_entity.type
_entity.pdbx_description
1 polymer ?
#
loop_
_entity_poly.entity_id
_entity_poly.type
_entity_poly.pdbx_seq_one_letter_code
_entity_poly.pdbx_strand_id
1 'polypeptide(L)'
;QDGETVLAQKSLGQGLALHNDGEYFTIFQDHVIGLEYIRSSQELCEKGLYVELGAYKYQVFLDFCEVRDNEWRQYAQLTAYLNGRGVPSIEEALREVILRPVHYPFRELVNARLFRRLIDARESASQRDSEAARSREDLVGEVEQKTALVLREVMRIANCELRITEEELRAAAVAREVRQKLEVILHPKTRLRPEAQPEGFFGKNLVSHLRDDPVAWPTLLGWLFTHALAQVVDEADFAQISRSWIDEWLLGKIVAGALGDLGLDEGAAWQAVATIKILTSHQRWFEMQAPKKKRAYQVLESWLRDDEVQRFLQVNRHRGILWFNKEAFDQLLWWMLLPAVVTISADPLRPPAEVAQEIVEVYDVVKKLQQAEEESGYQVERLLEAVKK
;
A
#
# COMPACT_ATOMS: atom_id res chain seq x y z
N GLN A 1 -18.57 7.80 -62.98
CA GLN A 1 -19.07 8.70 -61.92
C GLN A 1 -17.83 9.38 -61.37
N ASP A 2 -17.66 10.64 -61.77
CA ASP A 2 -16.52 11.47 -61.42
C ASP A 2 -16.50 11.75 -59.92
N GLY A 3 -15.41 11.37 -59.25
CA GLY A 3 -15.22 11.55 -57.82
C GLY A 3 -14.75 12.98 -57.51
N GLU A 4 -15.63 13.96 -57.69
CA GLU A 4 -15.36 15.32 -57.21
C GLU A 4 -15.31 15.35 -55.68
N THR A 5 -14.14 15.62 -55.11
CA THR A 5 -13.98 15.90 -53.67
C THR A 5 -14.56 17.28 -53.36
N VAL A 6 -15.78 17.30 -52.83
CA VAL A 6 -16.44 18.52 -52.36
C VAL A 6 -15.91 18.87 -50.96
N LEU A 7 -15.53 20.14 -50.75
CA LEU A 7 -15.13 20.65 -49.44
C LEU A 7 -16.33 20.57 -48.48
N ALA A 8 -16.28 19.63 -47.53
CA ALA A 8 -17.29 19.49 -46.49
C ALA A 8 -16.85 20.22 -45.21
N GLN A 9 -17.60 21.23 -44.80
CA GLN A 9 -17.44 21.87 -43.49
C GLN A 9 -18.46 21.26 -42.51
N LYS A 10 -17.98 20.79 -41.36
CA LYS A 10 -18.78 20.22 -40.28
C LYS A 10 -18.38 20.87 -38.96
N SER A 11 -19.31 20.95 -38.01
CA SER A 11 -18.94 21.35 -36.65
C SER A 11 -18.03 20.28 -36.01
N LEU A 12 -17.31 20.65 -34.95
CA LEU A 12 -16.45 19.71 -34.23
C LEU A 12 -17.24 18.49 -33.74
N GLY A 13 -18.41 18.71 -33.14
CA GLY A 13 -19.31 17.64 -32.69
C GLY A 13 -19.75 16.71 -33.84
N GLN A 14 -20.05 17.27 -35.02
CA GLN A 14 -20.40 16.46 -36.21
C GLN A 14 -19.19 15.72 -36.79
N GLY A 15 -17.99 16.30 -36.72
CA GLY A 15 -16.76 15.70 -37.22
C GLY A 15 -16.29 14.53 -36.35
N LEU A 16 -16.49 14.63 -35.04
CA LEU A 16 -16.14 13.60 -34.05
C LEU A 16 -17.32 12.66 -33.72
N ALA A 17 -18.50 12.88 -34.32
CA ALA A 17 -19.72 12.13 -34.05
C ALA A 17 -20.15 12.10 -32.57
N LEU A 18 -20.04 13.24 -31.88
CA LEU A 18 -20.39 13.40 -30.47
C LEU A 18 -21.91 13.54 -30.25
N HIS A 19 -22.38 13.09 -29.09
CA HIS A 19 -23.76 13.30 -28.65
C HIS A 19 -23.90 14.70 -28.05
N ASN A 20 -24.83 15.49 -28.59
CA ASN A 20 -25.17 16.80 -28.04
C ASN A 20 -26.13 16.67 -26.83
N ASP A 21 -25.64 16.05 -25.76
CA ASP A 21 -26.39 15.73 -24.55
C ASP A 21 -25.50 15.93 -23.32
N GLY A 22 -26.07 16.47 -22.23
CA GLY A 22 -25.36 16.78 -20.99
C GLY A 22 -24.92 15.55 -20.17
N GLU A 23 -25.36 14.35 -20.55
CA GLU A 23 -24.90 13.08 -19.97
C GLU A 23 -23.62 12.55 -20.63
N TYR A 24 -23.16 13.14 -21.73
CA TYR A 24 -21.98 12.66 -22.46
C TYR A 24 -20.79 13.59 -22.26
N PHE A 25 -19.62 12.98 -22.11
CA PHE A 25 -18.35 13.63 -21.92
C PHE A 25 -17.32 13.09 -22.90
N THR A 26 -16.48 13.97 -23.43
CA THR A 26 -15.40 13.59 -24.34
C THR A 26 -14.06 13.67 -23.61
N ILE A 27 -13.33 12.56 -23.61
CA ILE A 27 -11.95 12.45 -23.13
C ILE A 27 -11.01 12.49 -24.34
N PHE A 28 -9.90 13.20 -24.23
CA PHE A 28 -8.86 13.28 -25.26
C PHE A 28 -7.52 13.65 -24.65
N GLN A 29 -6.41 13.34 -25.33
CA GLN A 29 -5.06 13.54 -24.81
C GLN A 29 -4.24 14.51 -25.65
N ASP A 30 -3.60 15.48 -25.01
CA ASP A 30 -2.51 16.25 -25.63
C ASP A 30 -1.22 15.44 -25.60
N HIS A 31 -0.83 14.91 -26.76
CA HIS A 31 0.35 14.06 -26.91
C HIS A 31 1.68 14.78 -26.72
N VAL A 32 1.69 16.11 -26.73
CA VAL A 32 2.91 16.89 -26.52
C VAL A 32 3.32 16.89 -25.05
N ILE A 33 2.34 16.99 -24.16
CA ILE A 33 2.56 17.09 -22.71
C ILE A 33 2.09 15.83 -21.94
N GLY A 34 1.43 14.91 -22.63
CA GLY A 34 0.94 13.65 -22.06
C GLY A 34 -0.27 13.79 -21.14
N LEU A 35 -0.98 14.93 -21.16
CA LEU A 35 -2.15 15.17 -20.31
C LEU A 35 -3.45 14.81 -21.03
N GLU A 36 -4.33 14.14 -20.30
CA GLU A 36 -5.71 13.89 -20.66
C GLU A 36 -6.62 15.03 -20.19
N TYR A 37 -7.65 15.29 -20.97
CA TYR A 37 -8.66 16.31 -20.73
C TYR A 37 -10.05 15.67 -20.84
N ILE A 38 -10.97 16.13 -20.01
CA ILE A 38 -12.39 15.79 -20.11
C ILE A 38 -13.22 17.05 -20.29
N ARG A 39 -14.19 17.01 -21.20
CA ARG A 39 -15.14 18.10 -21.49
C ARG A 39 -16.54 17.56 -21.67
N SER A 40 -17.55 18.38 -21.42
CA SER A 40 -18.93 18.04 -21.80
C SER A 40 -19.04 17.93 -23.32
N SER A 41 -19.60 16.84 -23.82
CA SER A 41 -19.85 16.66 -25.26
C SER A 41 -20.84 17.70 -25.79
N GLN A 42 -21.86 18.04 -25.00
CA GLN A 42 -22.78 19.14 -25.30
C GLN A 42 -22.02 20.46 -25.48
N GLU A 43 -21.11 20.80 -24.56
CA GLU A 43 -20.34 22.04 -24.67
C GLU A 43 -19.45 22.05 -25.93
N LEU A 44 -18.80 20.94 -26.26
CA LEU A 44 -18.01 20.81 -27.50
C LEU A 44 -18.87 20.93 -28.77
N CYS A 45 -20.11 20.46 -28.74
CA CYS A 45 -21.05 20.59 -29.85
C CYS A 45 -21.52 22.04 -30.04
N GLU A 46 -21.82 22.74 -28.94
CA GLU A 46 -22.40 24.09 -28.96
C GLU A 46 -21.34 25.19 -29.14
N LYS A 47 -20.20 25.07 -28.46
CA LYS A 47 -19.18 26.13 -28.38
C LYS A 47 -17.86 25.76 -29.05
N GLY A 48 -17.66 24.50 -29.44
CA GLY A 48 -16.39 24.01 -29.94
C GLY A 48 -15.34 23.85 -28.83
N LEU A 49 -14.08 23.64 -29.23
CA LEU A 49 -12.95 23.51 -28.32
C LEU A 49 -12.20 24.84 -28.20
N TYR A 50 -12.11 25.39 -26.99
CA TYR A 50 -11.24 26.53 -26.72
C TYR A 50 -9.77 26.10 -26.73
N VAL A 51 -8.95 26.78 -27.54
CA VAL A 51 -7.52 26.55 -27.66
C VAL A 51 -6.80 27.89 -27.64
N GLU A 52 -5.77 27.99 -26.80
CA GLU A 52 -4.90 29.16 -26.72
C GLU A 52 -3.46 28.73 -26.99
N LEU A 53 -2.87 29.24 -28.08
CA LEU A 53 -1.50 28.93 -28.49
C LEU A 53 -0.64 30.19 -28.36
N GLY A 54 0.42 30.10 -27.56
CA GLY A 54 1.47 31.11 -27.52
C GLY A 54 2.41 31.00 -28.73
N ALA A 55 3.31 31.97 -28.89
CA ALA A 55 4.32 31.93 -29.95
C ALA A 55 5.14 30.64 -29.89
N TYR A 56 5.29 29.96 -31.03
CA TYR A 56 6.02 28.70 -31.20
C TYR A 56 5.48 27.49 -30.40
N LYS A 57 4.26 27.59 -29.85
CA LYS A 57 3.58 26.44 -29.22
C LYS A 57 2.69 25.72 -30.23
N TYR A 58 2.58 24.41 -30.05
CA TYR A 58 1.62 23.56 -30.77
C TYR A 58 0.98 22.61 -29.76
N GLN A 59 -0.21 22.13 -30.07
CA GLN A 59 -0.95 21.13 -29.30
C GLN A 59 -1.39 20.02 -30.26
N VAL A 60 -1.32 18.77 -29.82
CA VAL A 60 -1.71 17.61 -30.62
C VAL A 60 -2.70 16.79 -29.82
N PHE A 61 -4.00 17.08 -30.03
CA PHE A 61 -5.08 16.33 -29.41
C PHE A 61 -5.41 15.09 -30.24
N LEU A 62 -5.30 13.92 -29.63
CA LEU A 62 -5.66 12.62 -30.21
C LEU A 62 -6.50 11.83 -29.20
N ASP A 63 -6.89 10.61 -29.59
CA ASP A 63 -7.60 9.64 -28.77
C ASP A 63 -8.92 10.17 -28.18
N PHE A 64 -9.68 10.90 -29.01
CA PHE A 64 -11.02 11.33 -28.66
C PHE A 64 -11.92 10.11 -28.41
N CYS A 65 -12.38 9.99 -27.18
CA CYS A 65 -13.28 8.93 -26.73
C CYS A 65 -14.46 9.58 -26.00
N GLU A 66 -15.68 9.27 -26.43
CA GLU A 66 -16.88 9.72 -25.76
C GLU A 66 -17.36 8.68 -24.74
N VAL A 67 -17.64 9.15 -23.53
CA VAL A 67 -18.14 8.34 -22.43
C VAL A 67 -19.47 8.92 -21.95
N ARG A 68 -20.39 8.03 -21.56
CA ARG A 68 -21.66 8.42 -20.94
C ARG A 68 -21.52 8.37 -19.42
N ASP A 69 -22.08 9.36 -18.75
CA ASP A 69 -22.14 9.40 -17.31
C ASP A 69 -23.12 8.36 -16.75
N ASN A 70 -22.85 7.91 -15.54
CA ASN A 70 -23.68 6.95 -14.82
C ASN A 70 -24.59 7.65 -13.81
N GLU A 71 -25.40 6.88 -13.08
CA GLU A 71 -26.33 7.41 -12.07
C GLU A 71 -25.62 8.24 -10.98
N TRP A 72 -24.34 7.97 -10.73
CA TRP A 72 -23.51 8.70 -9.77
C TRP A 72 -22.89 9.99 -10.31
N ARG A 73 -23.08 10.30 -11.60
CA ARG A 73 -22.60 11.52 -12.26
C ARG A 73 -21.10 11.80 -12.07
N GLN A 74 -20.29 10.74 -12.13
CA GLN A 74 -18.86 10.79 -11.82
C GLN A 74 -18.08 11.69 -12.80
N TYR A 75 -18.42 11.64 -14.09
CA TYR A 75 -17.73 12.42 -15.11
C TYR A 75 -18.12 13.90 -15.05
N ALA A 76 -19.38 14.21 -14.73
CA ALA A 76 -19.84 15.57 -14.48
C ALA A 76 -19.11 16.19 -13.28
N GLN A 77 -19.02 15.46 -12.16
CA GLN A 77 -18.31 15.92 -10.97
C GLN A 77 -16.82 16.16 -11.24
N LEU A 78 -16.16 15.23 -11.95
CA LEU A 78 -14.76 15.39 -12.31
C LEU A 78 -14.54 16.59 -13.25
N THR A 79 -15.38 16.73 -14.28
CA THR A 79 -15.27 17.84 -15.25
C THR A 79 -15.40 19.19 -14.53
N ALA A 80 -16.34 19.31 -13.60
CA ALA A 80 -16.49 20.50 -12.76
C ALA A 80 -15.28 20.73 -11.85
N TYR A 81 -14.72 19.68 -11.24
CA TYR A 81 -13.54 19.78 -10.37
C TYR A 81 -12.26 20.18 -11.12
N LEU A 82 -12.03 19.61 -12.31
CA LEU A 82 -10.87 19.94 -13.13
C LEU A 82 -10.98 21.34 -13.71
N ASN A 83 -12.21 21.80 -13.99
CA ASN A 83 -12.51 23.14 -14.51
C ASN A 83 -11.60 23.52 -15.69
N GLY A 84 -11.48 22.62 -16.66
CA GLY A 84 -10.64 22.81 -17.83
C GLY A 84 -9.19 22.33 -17.70
N ARG A 85 -8.68 22.06 -16.50
CA ARG A 85 -7.31 21.55 -16.30
C ARG A 85 -7.15 20.13 -16.86
N GLY A 86 -5.98 19.86 -17.44
CA GLY A 86 -5.58 18.51 -17.84
C GLY A 86 -4.98 17.74 -16.67
N VAL A 87 -5.07 16.42 -16.73
CA VAL A 87 -4.50 15.49 -15.73
C VAL A 87 -3.72 14.39 -16.44
N PRO A 88 -2.73 13.76 -15.79
CA PRO A 88 -2.00 12.65 -16.41
C PRO A 88 -2.89 11.45 -16.78
N SER A 89 -3.97 11.22 -16.03
CA SER A 89 -4.97 10.19 -16.30
C SER A 89 -6.34 10.58 -15.72
N ILE A 90 -7.38 10.56 -16.56
CA ILE A 90 -8.78 10.79 -16.15
C ILE A 90 -9.27 9.65 -15.28
N GLU A 91 -8.92 8.41 -15.60
CA GLU A 91 -9.30 7.24 -14.78
C GLU A 91 -8.77 7.39 -13.36
N GLU A 92 -7.50 7.76 -13.21
CA GLU A 92 -6.92 7.99 -11.88
C GLU A 92 -7.58 9.17 -11.16
N ALA A 93 -7.82 10.27 -11.87
CA ALA A 93 -8.49 11.44 -11.29
C ALA A 93 -9.92 11.15 -10.83
N LEU A 94 -10.67 10.27 -11.53
CA LEU A 94 -11.98 9.78 -11.07
C LEU A 94 -11.85 9.01 -9.77
N ARG A 95 -10.89 8.08 -9.69
CA ARG A 95 -10.63 7.31 -8.47
C ARG A 95 -10.28 8.23 -7.30
N GLU A 96 -9.42 9.22 -7.51
CA GLU A 96 -9.08 10.19 -6.46
C GLU A 96 -10.30 10.98 -5.96
N VAL A 97 -11.20 11.40 -6.85
CA VAL A 97 -12.43 12.12 -6.46
C VAL A 97 -13.34 11.24 -5.61
N ILE A 98 -13.58 9.99 -6.03
CA ILE A 98 -14.42 9.03 -5.32
C ILE A 98 -13.81 8.67 -3.95
N LEU A 99 -12.49 8.52 -3.89
CA LEU A 99 -11.78 8.07 -2.70
C LEU A 99 -11.41 9.21 -1.74
N ARG A 100 -11.77 10.47 -2.03
CA ARG A 100 -11.55 11.60 -1.10
C ARG A 100 -11.98 11.34 0.34
N PRO A 101 -13.16 10.75 0.60
CA PRO A 101 -13.59 10.46 1.96
C PRO A 101 -12.62 9.56 2.72
N VAL A 102 -11.94 8.63 2.04
CA VAL A 102 -10.91 7.75 2.63
C VAL A 102 -9.54 8.43 2.65
N HIS A 103 -9.16 9.12 1.58
CA HIS A 103 -7.85 9.76 1.45
C HIS A 103 -7.63 10.86 2.49
N TYR A 104 -8.67 11.65 2.82
CA TYR A 104 -8.54 12.72 3.81
C TYR A 104 -8.13 12.20 5.21
N PRO A 105 -8.90 11.31 5.87
CA PRO A 105 -8.49 10.75 7.16
C PRO A 105 -7.23 9.89 7.05
N PHE A 106 -6.99 9.25 5.90
CA PHE A 106 -5.76 8.47 5.71
C PHE A 106 -4.51 9.35 5.66
N ARG A 107 -4.55 10.54 5.01
CA ARG A 107 -3.45 11.53 5.05
C ARG A 107 -3.21 12.08 6.45
N GLU A 108 -4.25 12.18 7.27
CA GLU A 108 -4.13 12.56 8.67
C GLU A 108 -3.38 11.52 9.52
N LEU A 109 -3.43 10.24 9.11
CA LEU A 109 -2.73 9.11 9.72
C LEU A 109 -1.34 8.87 9.09
N VAL A 110 -1.20 9.08 7.78
CA VAL A 110 0.00 8.83 6.99
C VAL A 110 0.54 10.16 6.47
N ASN A 111 1.37 10.80 7.29
CA ASN A 111 2.09 12.01 6.95
C ASN A 111 3.41 12.11 7.72
N ALA A 112 4.35 12.89 7.18
CA ALA A 112 5.68 13.06 7.75
C ALA A 112 5.67 13.58 9.20
N ARG A 113 4.71 14.43 9.57
CA ARG A 113 4.63 14.99 10.93
C ARG A 113 4.29 13.91 11.95
N LEU A 114 3.28 13.09 11.70
CA LEU A 114 2.90 12.01 12.62
C LEU A 114 3.99 10.95 12.70
N PHE A 115 4.59 10.59 11.56
CA PHE A 115 5.67 9.61 11.52
C PHE A 115 6.89 10.06 12.33
N ARG A 116 7.32 11.33 12.22
CA ARG A 116 8.39 11.88 13.07
C ARG A 116 8.05 11.77 14.55
N ARG A 117 6.84 12.18 14.96
CA ARG A 117 6.39 12.08 16.37
C ARG A 117 6.43 10.64 16.89
N LEU A 118 6.01 9.67 16.09
CA LEU A 118 6.05 8.24 16.46
C LEU A 118 7.48 7.72 16.55
N ILE A 119 8.34 8.10 15.61
CA ILE A 119 9.76 7.74 15.62
C ILE A 119 10.44 8.34 16.85
N ASP A 120 10.21 9.62 17.18
CA ASP A 120 10.80 10.28 18.35
C ASP A 120 10.32 9.65 19.66
N ALA A 121 9.03 9.26 19.72
CA ALA A 121 8.45 8.62 20.90
C ALA A 121 9.12 7.29 21.29
N ARG A 122 9.84 6.63 20.36
CA ARG A 122 10.62 5.41 20.63
C ARG A 122 11.83 5.68 21.53
N GLU A 123 12.45 6.85 21.42
CA GLU A 123 13.72 7.19 22.10
C GLU A 123 13.47 7.63 23.54
N SER A 124 12.34 8.34 23.77
CA SER A 124 11.87 8.76 25.08
C SER A 124 11.40 7.59 25.98
N ALA A 125 11.32 6.36 25.47
CA ALA A 125 10.96 5.17 26.25
C ALA A 125 12.04 4.76 27.27
N SER A 126 13.25 5.30 27.10
CA SER A 126 14.41 5.07 27.96
C SER A 126 14.31 5.82 29.31
N GLN A 127 13.52 6.89 29.35
CA GLN A 127 13.46 7.83 30.47
C GLN A 127 12.24 7.53 31.35
N ARG A 128 12.43 7.40 32.67
CA ARG A 128 11.36 7.20 33.66
C ARG A 128 10.58 8.50 33.92
N ASP A 129 10.24 9.24 32.88
CA ASP A 129 9.55 10.52 32.98
C ASP A 129 8.04 10.32 32.79
N SER A 130 7.26 10.63 33.83
CA SER A 130 5.80 10.52 33.84
C SER A 130 5.13 11.37 32.76
N GLU A 131 5.75 12.48 32.35
CA GLU A 131 5.24 13.36 31.28
C GLU A 131 5.43 12.74 29.89
N ALA A 132 6.58 12.13 29.62
CA ALA A 132 6.85 11.42 28.37
C ALA A 132 5.92 10.21 28.20
N ALA A 133 5.58 9.53 29.30
CA ALA A 133 4.60 8.45 29.29
C ALA A 133 3.19 8.93 28.93
N ARG A 134 2.73 10.05 29.51
CA ARG A 134 1.42 10.65 29.17
C ARG A 134 1.37 11.10 27.71
N SER A 135 2.39 11.84 27.26
CA SER A 135 2.45 12.31 25.87
C SER A 135 2.44 11.16 24.85
N ARG A 136 3.05 10.01 25.20
CA ARG A 136 2.99 8.80 24.37
C ARG A 136 1.59 8.19 24.36
N GLU A 137 0.94 8.07 25.52
CA GLU A 137 -0.43 7.54 25.59
C GLU A 137 -1.39 8.40 24.76
N ASP A 138 -1.28 9.72 24.86
CA ASP A 138 -2.06 10.67 24.07
C ASP A 138 -1.80 10.48 22.56
N LEU A 139 -0.54 10.27 22.17
CA LEU A 139 -0.14 10.03 20.77
C LEU A 139 -0.71 8.69 20.23
N VAL A 140 -0.65 7.63 21.03
CA VAL A 140 -1.21 6.33 20.66
C VAL A 140 -2.74 6.39 20.59
N GLY A 141 -3.39 7.12 21.50
CA GLY A 141 -4.82 7.39 21.45
C GLY A 141 -5.24 8.24 20.24
N GLU A 142 -4.44 9.24 19.85
CA GLU A 142 -4.64 10.00 18.60
C GLU A 142 -4.60 9.08 17.37
N VAL A 143 -3.66 8.13 17.33
CA VAL A 143 -3.55 7.15 16.25
C VAL A 143 -4.76 6.21 16.22
N GLU A 144 -5.22 5.70 17.37
CA GLU A 144 -6.42 4.86 17.45
C GLU A 144 -7.65 5.60 16.90
N GLN A 145 -7.85 6.85 17.29
CA GLN A 145 -8.97 7.67 16.82
C GLN A 145 -8.90 7.92 15.31
N LYS A 146 -7.73 8.33 14.79
CA LYS A 146 -7.53 8.54 13.35
C LYS A 146 -7.73 7.25 12.55
N THR A 147 -7.26 6.12 13.06
CA THR A 147 -7.46 4.79 12.44
C THR A 147 -8.96 4.45 12.38
N ALA A 148 -9.70 4.65 13.47
CA ALA A 148 -11.14 4.40 13.49
C ALA A 148 -11.91 5.27 12.48
N LEU A 149 -11.50 6.53 12.28
CA LEU A 149 -12.08 7.41 11.25
C LEU A 149 -11.83 6.87 9.83
N VAL A 150 -10.61 6.45 9.53
CA VAL A 150 -10.28 5.82 8.24
C VAL A 150 -11.17 4.61 8.01
N LEU A 151 -11.26 3.70 8.98
CA LEU A 151 -12.02 2.45 8.86
C LEU A 151 -13.52 2.66 8.64
N ARG A 152 -14.10 3.73 9.21
CA ARG A 152 -15.50 4.12 8.94
C ARG A 152 -15.69 4.51 7.48
N GLU A 153 -14.81 5.35 6.95
CA GLU A 153 -14.89 5.76 5.53
C GLU A 153 -14.60 4.59 4.58
N VAL A 154 -13.72 3.66 4.97
CA VAL A 154 -13.51 2.39 4.25
C VAL A 154 -14.81 1.59 4.14
N MET A 155 -15.53 1.37 5.24
CA MET A 155 -16.81 0.63 5.21
C MET A 155 -17.87 1.32 4.35
N ARG A 156 -17.92 2.66 4.35
CA ARG A 156 -18.86 3.42 3.52
C ARG A 156 -18.55 3.28 2.03
N ILE A 157 -17.28 3.40 1.65
CA ILE A 157 -16.85 3.21 0.25
C ILE A 157 -17.00 1.75 -0.19
N ALA A 158 -16.72 0.79 0.69
CA ALA A 158 -16.94 -0.63 0.44
C ALA A 158 -18.43 -1.04 0.47
N ASN A 159 -19.33 -0.08 0.70
CA ASN A 159 -20.79 -0.24 0.73
C ASN A 159 -21.27 -1.33 1.72
N CYS A 160 -20.66 -1.37 2.91
CA CYS A 160 -21.11 -2.26 3.97
C CYS A 160 -22.48 -1.81 4.53
N GLU A 161 -23.50 -2.65 4.39
CA GLU A 161 -24.83 -2.40 4.96
C GLU A 161 -24.86 -2.73 6.46
N LEU A 162 -24.28 -1.85 7.28
CA LEU A 162 -24.27 -1.98 8.74
C LEU A 162 -25.07 -0.85 9.40
N ARG A 163 -25.62 -1.12 10.58
CA ARG A 163 -26.16 -0.05 11.43
C ARG A 163 -25.00 0.81 11.92
N ILE A 164 -25.21 2.12 12.06
CA ILE A 164 -24.17 3.07 12.53
C ILE A 164 -23.47 2.55 13.80
N THR A 165 -24.21 2.00 14.76
CA THR A 165 -23.63 1.46 16.01
C THR A 165 -22.71 0.26 15.80
N GLU A 166 -22.98 -0.57 14.80
CA GLU A 166 -22.16 -1.74 14.46
C GLU A 166 -20.91 -1.32 13.69
N GLU A 167 -21.04 -0.35 12.77
CA GLU A 167 -19.92 0.30 12.08
C GLU A 167 -18.93 0.88 13.11
N GLU A 168 -19.42 1.63 14.09
CA GLU A 168 -18.57 2.23 15.11
C GLU A 168 -17.85 1.19 15.98
N LEU A 169 -18.54 0.10 16.36
CA LEU A 169 -17.96 -0.96 17.17
C LEU A 169 -16.89 -1.74 16.39
N ARG A 170 -17.16 -2.08 15.12
CA ARG A 170 -16.23 -2.84 14.27
C ARG A 170 -14.99 -2.03 13.94
N ALA A 171 -15.14 -0.74 13.59
CA ALA A 171 -14.02 0.18 13.38
C ALA A 171 -13.18 0.33 14.65
N ALA A 172 -13.80 0.48 15.82
CA ALA A 172 -13.09 0.60 17.09
C ALA A 172 -12.32 -0.68 17.47
N ALA A 173 -12.85 -1.86 17.15
CA ALA A 173 -12.17 -3.13 17.41
C ALA A 173 -10.85 -3.25 16.62
N VAL A 174 -10.90 -3.00 15.30
CA VAL A 174 -9.70 -3.05 14.44
C VAL A 174 -8.74 -1.91 14.77
N ALA A 175 -9.23 -0.71 15.06
CA ALA A 175 -8.38 0.40 15.51
C ALA A 175 -7.63 0.08 16.81
N ARG A 176 -8.26 -0.64 17.74
CA ARG A 176 -7.62 -1.11 18.98
C ARG A 176 -6.53 -2.14 18.71
N GLU A 177 -6.73 -3.03 17.74
CA GLU A 177 -5.69 -3.97 17.31
C GLU A 177 -4.46 -3.22 16.74
N VAL A 178 -4.69 -2.22 15.89
CA VAL A 178 -3.63 -1.35 15.36
C VAL A 178 -2.90 -0.62 16.50
N ARG A 179 -3.63 -0.10 17.50
CA ARG A 179 -3.05 0.49 18.71
C ARG A 179 -2.16 -0.50 19.47
N GLN A 180 -2.60 -1.74 19.68
CA GLN A 180 -1.81 -2.76 20.38
C GLN A 180 -0.51 -3.09 19.63
N LYS A 181 -0.57 -3.22 18.30
CA LYS A 181 0.60 -3.41 17.44
C LYS A 181 1.54 -2.21 17.50
N LEU A 182 1.00 -0.98 17.49
CA LEU A 182 1.80 0.25 17.63
C LEU A 182 2.58 0.27 18.95
N GLU A 183 1.93 -0.08 20.06
CA GLU A 183 2.59 -0.13 21.37
C GLU A 183 3.76 -1.13 21.39
N VAL A 184 3.61 -2.29 20.73
CA VAL A 184 4.73 -3.26 20.57
C VAL A 184 5.87 -2.63 19.78
N ILE A 185 5.55 -1.97 18.67
CA ILE A 185 6.54 -1.31 17.79
C ILE A 185 7.30 -0.21 18.55
N LEU A 186 6.61 0.61 19.35
CA LEU A 186 7.22 1.67 20.16
C LEU A 186 7.99 1.14 21.37
N HIS A 187 7.66 -0.07 21.85
CA HIS A 187 8.29 -0.70 23.02
C HIS A 187 8.83 -2.12 22.76
N PRO A 188 9.78 -2.29 21.82
CA PRO A 188 10.26 -3.62 21.46
C PRO A 188 11.00 -4.29 22.63
N LYS A 189 11.79 -3.55 23.42
CA LYS A 189 12.62 -4.15 24.49
C LYS A 189 11.82 -4.73 25.66
N THR A 190 10.62 -4.22 25.91
CA THR A 190 9.77 -4.63 27.04
C THR A 190 8.81 -5.75 26.67
N ARG A 191 8.42 -5.86 25.39
CA ARG A 191 7.49 -6.89 24.89
C ARG A 191 8.18 -8.00 24.08
N LEU A 192 9.31 -7.72 23.44
CA LEU A 192 10.16 -8.70 22.75
C LEU A 192 11.29 -9.11 23.71
N ARG A 193 11.04 -10.08 24.59
CA ARG A 193 12.07 -10.54 25.52
C ARG A 193 13.25 -11.15 24.74
N PRO A 194 14.49 -10.66 24.92
CA PRO A 194 15.66 -11.11 24.18
C PRO A 194 16.09 -12.56 24.51
N GLU A 195 15.55 -13.16 25.57
CA GLU A 195 15.84 -14.55 25.98
C GLU A 195 15.35 -15.60 24.94
N ALA A 196 14.51 -15.20 23.98
CA ALA A 196 14.02 -16.03 22.89
C ALA A 196 14.72 -15.76 21.53
N GLN A 197 15.70 -14.84 21.47
CA GLN A 197 16.44 -14.60 20.23
C GLN A 197 17.61 -15.59 20.15
N PRO A 198 17.66 -16.50 19.17
CA PRO A 198 18.86 -17.30 18.94
C PRO A 198 20.03 -16.36 18.63
N GLU A 199 21.12 -16.50 19.38
CA GLU A 199 22.35 -15.72 19.15
C GLU A 199 22.78 -15.79 17.68
N GLY A 200 23.11 -14.64 17.08
CA GLY A 200 23.77 -14.57 15.77
C GLY A 200 22.88 -14.32 14.55
N PHE A 201 21.57 -14.13 14.68
CA PHE A 201 20.70 -13.83 13.53
C PHE A 201 21.01 -12.42 12.96
N PHE A 202 21.37 -12.33 11.67
CA PHE A 202 21.73 -11.10 10.92
C PHE A 202 22.89 -10.24 11.46
N GLY A 203 23.72 -10.73 12.39
CA GLY A 203 24.84 -9.96 12.97
C GLY A 203 24.42 -8.77 13.86
N LYS A 204 23.14 -8.38 13.83
CA LYS A 204 22.48 -7.31 14.59
C LYS A 204 21.07 -7.78 14.97
N ASN A 205 20.64 -7.55 16.22
CA ASN A 205 19.27 -7.92 16.62
C ASN A 205 18.22 -7.10 15.85
N LEU A 206 17.00 -7.65 15.69
CA LEU A 206 15.88 -7.04 14.95
C LEU A 206 15.67 -5.55 15.28
N VAL A 207 15.79 -5.20 16.56
CA VAL A 207 15.60 -3.84 17.09
C VAL A 207 16.73 -2.89 16.68
N SER A 208 17.96 -3.37 16.58
CA SER A 208 19.10 -2.56 16.14
C SER A 208 19.04 -2.27 14.64
N HIS A 209 18.62 -3.23 13.80
CA HIS A 209 18.40 -2.97 12.39
C HIS A 209 17.30 -1.94 12.13
N LEU A 210 16.16 -2.05 12.85
CA LEU A 210 15.12 -1.02 12.82
C LEU A 210 15.68 0.36 13.17
N ARG A 211 16.62 0.46 14.12
CA ARG A 211 17.18 1.74 14.55
C ARG A 211 18.12 2.36 13.52
N ASP A 212 18.93 1.54 12.88
CA ASP A 212 20.06 1.99 12.06
C ASP A 212 19.66 2.33 10.62
N ASP A 213 18.55 1.76 10.13
CA ASP A 213 18.04 2.01 8.77
C ASP A 213 16.95 3.12 8.78
N PRO A 214 17.18 4.27 8.10
CA PRO A 214 16.22 5.36 8.05
C PRO A 214 14.92 5.01 7.31
N VAL A 215 14.92 3.99 6.44
CA VAL A 215 13.74 3.54 5.69
C VAL A 215 12.90 2.55 6.51
N ALA A 216 13.51 1.89 7.49
CA ALA A 216 12.87 0.78 8.19
C ALA A 216 11.63 1.20 9.01
N TRP A 217 11.75 2.26 9.82
CA TRP A 217 10.62 2.76 10.62
C TRP A 217 9.46 3.29 9.79
N PRO A 218 9.69 4.19 8.82
CA PRO A 218 8.60 4.68 7.99
C PRO A 218 7.89 3.56 7.23
N THR A 219 8.62 2.55 6.76
CA THR A 219 8.04 1.36 6.09
C THR A 219 7.19 0.54 7.05
N LEU A 220 7.66 0.28 8.27
CA LEU A 220 6.92 -0.46 9.29
C LEU A 220 5.62 0.28 9.71
N LEU A 221 5.67 1.61 9.86
CA LEU A 221 4.48 2.42 10.13
C LEU A 221 3.51 2.43 8.94
N GLY A 222 4.03 2.51 7.71
CA GLY A 222 3.21 2.38 6.50
C GLY A 222 2.48 1.04 6.42
N TRP A 223 3.15 -0.06 6.77
CA TRP A 223 2.51 -1.39 6.92
C TRP A 223 1.46 -1.38 8.03
N LEU A 224 1.80 -0.87 9.21
CA LEU A 224 0.88 -0.81 10.35
C LEU A 224 -0.44 -0.11 10.00
N PHE A 225 -0.41 0.97 9.21
CA PHE A 225 -1.59 1.73 8.84
C PHE A 225 -2.34 1.20 7.60
N THR A 226 -1.83 0.17 6.93
CA THR A 226 -2.45 -0.41 5.73
C THR A 226 -2.86 -1.87 5.89
N HIS A 227 -2.18 -2.66 6.73
CA HIS A 227 -2.28 -4.12 6.75
C HIS A 227 -3.68 -4.70 7.04
N ALA A 228 -4.50 -3.96 7.80
CA ALA A 228 -5.78 -4.44 8.33
C ALA A 228 -6.99 -3.63 7.85
N LEU A 229 -6.84 -2.77 6.84
CA LEU A 229 -7.91 -1.89 6.39
C LEU A 229 -9.17 -2.66 6.00
N ALA A 230 -9.04 -3.80 5.32
CA ALA A 230 -10.16 -4.60 4.86
C ALA A 230 -10.78 -5.51 5.93
N GLN A 231 -10.20 -5.60 7.13
CA GLN A 231 -10.71 -6.46 8.21
C GLN A 231 -12.10 -6.04 8.69
N VAL A 232 -12.45 -4.76 8.53
CA VAL A 232 -13.80 -4.23 8.81
C VAL A 232 -14.83 -4.61 7.74
N VAL A 233 -14.40 -5.18 6.61
CA VAL A 233 -15.26 -5.67 5.54
C VAL A 233 -15.30 -7.20 5.58
N ASP A 234 -14.14 -7.84 5.47
CA ASP A 234 -13.98 -9.30 5.41
C ASP A 234 -12.91 -9.75 6.42
N GLU A 235 -13.26 -10.60 7.40
CA GLU A 235 -12.29 -11.03 8.43
C GLU A 235 -11.37 -12.18 7.97
N ALA A 236 -11.71 -12.89 6.90
CA ALA A 236 -10.96 -14.06 6.45
C ALA A 236 -9.85 -13.66 5.47
N ASP A 237 -10.21 -12.90 4.44
CA ASP A 237 -9.34 -12.58 3.30
C ASP A 237 -8.82 -11.13 3.29
N PHE A 238 -8.97 -10.40 4.42
CA PHE A 238 -8.57 -8.99 4.50
C PHE A 238 -7.13 -8.71 4.09
N ALA A 239 -6.21 -9.65 4.26
CA ALA A 239 -4.80 -9.42 3.93
C ALA A 239 -4.61 -9.13 2.44
N GLN A 240 -5.25 -9.90 1.57
CA GLN A 240 -5.14 -9.69 0.12
C GLN A 240 -5.97 -8.48 -0.32
N ILE A 241 -7.16 -8.28 0.26
CA ILE A 241 -8.00 -7.11 -0.07
C ILE A 241 -7.29 -5.81 0.35
N SER A 242 -6.72 -5.76 1.55
CA SER A 242 -5.97 -4.60 2.05
C SER A 242 -4.75 -4.33 1.19
N ARG A 243 -4.04 -5.37 0.72
CA ARG A 243 -2.96 -5.17 -0.25
C ARG A 243 -3.50 -4.58 -1.55
N SER A 244 -4.57 -5.11 -2.12
CA SER A 244 -5.13 -4.61 -3.38
C SER A 244 -5.52 -3.13 -3.28
N TRP A 245 -6.09 -2.72 -2.15
CA TRP A 245 -6.42 -1.31 -1.89
C TRP A 245 -5.21 -0.38 -1.83
N ILE A 246 -4.00 -0.89 -1.55
CA ILE A 246 -2.79 -0.05 -1.64
C ILE A 246 -2.63 0.52 -3.06
N ASP A 247 -2.92 -0.29 -4.08
CA ASP A 247 -2.87 0.13 -5.49
C ASP A 247 -4.21 0.71 -5.96
N GLU A 248 -5.30 -0.04 -5.79
CA GLU A 248 -6.63 0.31 -6.30
C GLU A 248 -7.15 1.62 -5.72
N TRP A 249 -6.86 1.87 -4.43
CA TRP A 249 -7.25 3.09 -3.76
C TRP A 249 -6.14 4.13 -3.69
N LEU A 250 -5.05 3.94 -4.43
CA LEU A 250 -3.92 4.86 -4.54
C LEU A 250 -3.28 5.21 -3.17
N LEU A 251 -3.46 4.35 -2.16
CA LEU A 251 -2.86 4.58 -0.83
C LEU A 251 -1.33 4.52 -0.89
N GLY A 252 -0.78 3.72 -1.82
CA GLY A 252 0.65 3.68 -2.11
C GLY A 252 1.23 5.05 -2.47
N LYS A 253 0.49 5.89 -3.20
CA LYS A 253 0.92 7.27 -3.54
C LYS A 253 0.94 8.16 -2.31
N ILE A 254 -0.04 8.01 -1.41
CA ILE A 254 -0.09 8.77 -0.15
C ILE A 254 1.08 8.37 0.76
N VAL A 255 1.34 7.07 0.88
CA VAL A 255 2.48 6.54 1.63
C VAL A 255 3.79 7.06 1.04
N ALA A 256 4.03 6.88 -0.27
CA ALA A 256 5.24 7.36 -0.94
C ALA A 256 5.45 8.87 -0.76
N GLY A 257 4.39 9.68 -0.87
CA GLY A 257 4.44 11.12 -0.61
C GLY A 257 4.83 11.45 0.83
N ALA A 258 4.23 10.79 1.82
CA ALA A 258 4.59 10.97 3.22
C ALA A 258 6.05 10.56 3.53
N LEU A 259 6.56 9.52 2.85
CA LEU A 259 7.95 9.08 2.93
C LEU A 259 8.90 10.09 2.26
N GLY A 260 8.52 10.66 1.12
CA GLY A 260 9.27 11.74 0.47
C GLY A 260 9.36 12.99 1.36
N ASP A 261 8.24 13.39 1.99
CA ASP A 261 8.19 14.51 2.94
C ASP A 261 9.01 14.26 4.22
N LEU A 262 9.34 12.99 4.53
CA LEU A 262 10.28 12.62 5.58
C LEU A 262 11.74 12.75 5.17
N GLY A 263 12.02 12.87 3.87
CA GLY A 263 13.36 13.02 3.30
C GLY A 263 13.89 11.79 2.56
N LEU A 264 13.05 10.79 2.28
CA LEU A 264 13.43 9.68 1.41
C LEU A 264 13.40 10.14 -0.05
N ASP A 265 14.29 9.62 -0.88
CA ASP A 265 14.19 9.80 -2.32
C ASP A 265 13.00 8.99 -2.90
N GLU A 266 12.58 9.36 -4.10
CA GLU A 266 11.43 8.74 -4.77
C GLU A 266 11.60 7.22 -4.94
N GLY A 267 12.81 6.76 -5.27
CA GLY A 267 13.10 5.34 -5.43
C GLY A 267 12.96 4.57 -4.12
N ALA A 268 13.56 5.09 -3.03
CA ALA A 268 13.44 4.50 -1.70
C ALA A 268 11.99 4.49 -1.19
N ALA A 269 11.23 5.56 -1.44
CA ALA A 269 9.83 5.65 -1.05
C ALA A 269 8.96 4.58 -1.75
N TRP A 270 9.15 4.38 -3.05
CA TRP A 270 8.42 3.34 -3.79
C TRP A 270 8.89 1.92 -3.47
N GLN A 271 10.17 1.73 -3.16
CA GLN A 271 10.67 0.45 -2.65
C GLN A 271 10.07 0.10 -1.27
N ALA A 272 9.90 1.09 -0.41
CA ALA A 272 9.19 0.93 0.87
C ALA A 272 7.71 0.54 0.64
N VAL A 273 7.02 1.19 -0.32
CA VAL A 273 5.65 0.80 -0.68
C VAL A 273 5.59 -0.65 -1.20
N ALA A 274 6.51 -1.06 -2.07
CA ALA A 274 6.59 -2.45 -2.52
C ALA A 274 6.79 -3.43 -1.36
N THR A 275 7.65 -3.07 -0.39
CA THR A 275 7.87 -3.84 0.83
C THR A 275 6.59 -3.93 1.67
N ILE A 276 5.88 -2.82 1.87
CA ILE A 276 4.59 -2.78 2.60
C ILE A 276 3.57 -3.72 1.96
N LYS A 277 3.50 -3.80 0.63
CA LYS A 277 2.57 -4.69 -0.07
C LYS A 277 2.89 -6.16 0.18
N ILE A 278 4.17 -6.54 0.12
CA ILE A 278 4.63 -7.90 0.46
C ILE A 278 4.28 -8.23 1.92
N LEU A 279 4.59 -7.33 2.84
CA LEU A 279 4.29 -7.51 4.26
C LEU A 279 2.78 -7.66 4.50
N THR A 280 1.94 -6.90 3.80
CA THR A 280 0.48 -6.98 3.91
C THR A 280 -0.08 -8.28 3.32
N SER A 281 0.38 -8.70 2.14
CA SER A 281 -0.06 -9.95 1.50
C SER A 281 0.31 -11.19 2.33
N HIS A 282 1.51 -11.20 2.92
CA HIS A 282 2.04 -12.38 3.63
C HIS A 282 2.04 -12.21 5.15
N GLN A 283 1.32 -11.22 5.71
CA GLN A 283 1.36 -10.90 7.15
C GLN A 283 1.00 -12.07 8.08
N ARG A 284 0.28 -13.10 7.59
CA ARG A 284 -0.13 -14.29 8.37
C ARG A 284 0.68 -15.54 8.03
N TRP A 285 1.85 -15.41 7.39
CA TRP A 285 2.67 -16.54 6.96
C TRP A 285 3.01 -17.52 8.10
N PHE A 286 3.17 -16.99 9.31
CA PHE A 286 3.47 -17.78 10.51
C PHE A 286 2.25 -18.53 11.06
N GLU A 287 1.02 -18.21 10.65
CA GLU A 287 -0.19 -18.92 11.08
C GLU A 287 -0.51 -20.13 10.18
N MET A 288 0.28 -20.34 9.12
CA MET A 288 0.08 -21.41 8.16
C MET A 288 0.08 -22.79 8.84
N GLN A 289 -1.07 -23.47 8.74
CA GLN A 289 -1.29 -24.82 9.26
C GLN A 289 -0.51 -25.83 8.42
N ALA A 290 0.68 -26.19 8.90
CA ALA A 290 1.62 -27.06 8.21
C ALA A 290 2.30 -28.00 9.21
N PRO A 291 2.57 -29.27 8.85
CA PRO A 291 3.47 -30.11 9.64
C PRO A 291 4.82 -29.40 9.80
N LYS A 292 5.40 -29.36 11.02
CA LYS A 292 6.63 -28.60 11.32
C LYS A 292 7.74 -28.78 10.28
N LYS A 293 7.95 -30.00 9.78
CA LYS A 293 8.96 -30.32 8.75
C LYS A 293 8.72 -29.64 7.39
N LYS A 294 7.46 -29.38 7.04
CA LYS A 294 7.04 -28.79 5.76
C LYS A 294 6.73 -27.30 5.83
N ARG A 295 6.62 -26.71 7.03
CA ARG A 295 6.22 -25.31 7.23
C ARG A 295 7.10 -24.33 6.45
N ALA A 296 8.42 -24.43 6.59
CA ALA A 296 9.35 -23.56 5.86
C ALA A 296 9.20 -23.69 4.33
N TYR A 297 9.02 -24.91 3.83
CA TYR A 297 8.84 -25.16 2.39
C TYR A 297 7.55 -24.50 1.87
N GLN A 298 6.44 -24.67 2.59
CA GLN A 298 5.14 -24.11 2.18
C GLN A 298 5.10 -22.59 2.28
N VAL A 299 5.75 -22.02 3.30
CA VAL A 299 5.94 -20.56 3.43
C VAL A 299 6.73 -20.02 2.24
N LEU A 300 7.89 -20.61 1.94
CA LEU A 300 8.72 -20.18 0.81
C LEU A 300 8.00 -20.36 -0.53
N GLU A 301 7.32 -21.49 -0.73
CA GLU A 301 6.54 -21.75 -1.94
C GLU A 301 5.43 -20.70 -2.12
N SER A 302 4.74 -20.33 -1.04
CA SER A 302 3.74 -19.26 -1.05
C SER A 302 4.33 -17.91 -1.44
N TRP A 303 5.51 -17.58 -0.91
CA TRP A 303 6.21 -16.34 -1.24
C TRP A 303 6.67 -16.30 -2.70
N LEU A 304 7.27 -17.38 -3.21
CA LEU A 304 7.77 -17.44 -4.59
C LEU A 304 6.66 -17.47 -5.64
N ARG A 305 5.42 -17.80 -5.27
CA ARG A 305 4.25 -17.66 -6.16
C ARG A 305 3.79 -16.22 -6.33
N ASP A 306 4.25 -15.30 -5.49
CA ASP A 306 3.91 -13.88 -5.56
C ASP A 306 4.92 -13.12 -6.44
N ASP A 307 4.42 -12.47 -7.48
CA ASP A 307 5.23 -11.68 -8.41
C ASP A 307 5.92 -10.50 -7.71
N GLU A 308 5.35 -9.92 -6.65
CA GLU A 308 6.00 -8.84 -5.90
C GLU A 308 7.22 -9.35 -5.15
N VAL A 309 7.11 -10.53 -4.55
CA VAL A 309 8.24 -11.17 -3.89
C VAL A 309 9.31 -11.55 -4.92
N GLN A 310 8.94 -12.09 -6.08
CA GLN A 310 9.92 -12.41 -7.13
C GLN A 310 10.67 -11.16 -7.62
N ARG A 311 9.97 -10.04 -7.80
CA ARG A 311 10.60 -8.75 -8.15
C ARG A 311 11.51 -8.24 -7.03
N PHE A 312 11.06 -8.33 -5.78
CA PHE A 312 11.85 -7.95 -4.61
C PHE A 312 13.14 -8.77 -4.51
N LEU A 313 13.04 -10.09 -4.70
CA LEU A 313 14.17 -11.02 -4.73
C LEU A 313 15.05 -10.89 -5.98
N GLN A 314 14.69 -10.01 -6.92
CA GLN A 314 15.37 -9.83 -8.20
C GLN A 314 15.57 -11.17 -8.92
N VAL A 315 14.48 -11.95 -9.03
CA VAL A 315 14.52 -13.25 -9.69
C VAL A 315 14.75 -13.07 -11.19
N ASN A 316 15.82 -13.66 -11.71
CA ASN A 316 16.22 -13.54 -13.11
C ASN A 316 16.47 -14.93 -13.72
N ARG A 317 16.15 -15.08 -15.01
CA ARG A 317 16.43 -16.31 -15.77
C ARG A 317 17.73 -16.17 -16.56
N HIS A 318 18.69 -17.04 -16.30
CA HIS A 318 19.94 -17.13 -17.08
C HIS A 318 20.25 -18.59 -17.43
N ARG A 319 20.38 -18.87 -18.74
CA ARG A 319 20.61 -20.22 -19.31
C ARG A 319 19.59 -21.27 -18.83
N GLY A 320 18.33 -20.86 -18.72
CA GLY A 320 17.23 -21.73 -18.28
C GLY A 320 17.09 -21.87 -16.76
N ILE A 321 18.06 -21.39 -15.98
CA ILE A 321 18.06 -21.46 -14.51
C ILE A 321 17.51 -20.15 -13.93
N LEU A 322 16.68 -20.24 -12.89
CA LEU A 322 16.19 -19.11 -12.13
C LEU A 322 17.13 -18.83 -10.95
N TRP A 323 17.64 -17.60 -10.89
CA TRP A 323 18.54 -17.10 -9.86
C TRP A 323 17.84 -16.01 -9.06
N PHE A 324 18.12 -15.93 -7.76
CA PHE A 324 17.66 -14.84 -6.89
C PHE A 324 18.86 -14.09 -6.29
N ASN A 325 18.66 -12.83 -5.90
CA ASN A 325 19.71 -12.05 -5.25
C ASN A 325 19.79 -12.41 -3.76
N LYS A 326 21.02 -12.69 -3.28
CA LYS A 326 21.29 -13.06 -1.89
C LYS A 326 20.85 -11.97 -0.92
N GLU A 327 21.32 -10.74 -1.12
CA GLU A 327 21.10 -9.63 -0.19
C GLU A 327 19.60 -9.31 -0.07
N ALA A 328 18.86 -9.41 -1.18
CA ALA A 328 17.41 -9.26 -1.22
C ALA A 328 16.70 -10.38 -0.46
N PHE A 329 17.19 -11.62 -0.53
CA PHE A 329 16.61 -12.72 0.25
C PHE A 329 16.82 -12.52 1.76
N ASP A 330 18.02 -12.12 2.16
CA ASP A 330 18.34 -11.74 3.55
C ASP A 330 17.41 -10.61 4.04
N GLN A 331 17.22 -9.57 3.23
CA GLN A 331 16.30 -8.48 3.55
C GLN A 331 14.85 -8.94 3.64
N LEU A 332 14.39 -9.82 2.75
CA LEU A 332 13.03 -10.37 2.79
C LEU A 332 12.79 -11.12 4.10
N LEU A 333 13.70 -12.02 4.46
CA LEU A 333 13.62 -12.78 5.70
C LEU A 333 13.55 -11.87 6.93
N TRP A 334 14.37 -10.81 6.94
CA TRP A 334 14.34 -9.81 8.00
C TRP A 334 13.00 -9.07 8.06
N TRP A 335 12.49 -8.61 6.92
CA TRP A 335 11.21 -7.92 6.82
C TRP A 335 10.05 -8.81 7.30
N MET A 336 10.06 -10.10 6.95
CA MET A 336 9.00 -11.05 7.31
C MET A 336 8.96 -11.40 8.81
N LEU A 337 10.06 -11.20 9.54
CA LEU A 337 10.06 -11.35 11.00
C LEU A 337 9.22 -10.28 11.69
N LEU A 338 9.22 -9.05 11.19
CA LEU A 338 8.55 -7.90 11.83
C LEU A 338 7.04 -8.10 12.02
N PRO A 339 6.24 -8.36 10.97
CA PRO A 339 4.80 -8.52 11.13
C PRO A 339 4.44 -9.72 12.03
N ALA A 340 5.23 -10.80 11.96
CA ALA A 340 5.03 -11.99 12.79
C ALA A 340 5.24 -11.68 14.28
N VAL A 341 6.41 -11.12 14.60
CA VAL A 341 6.79 -10.79 15.97
C VAL A 341 5.86 -9.72 16.55
N VAL A 342 5.49 -8.70 15.78
CA VAL A 342 4.55 -7.65 16.21
C VAL A 342 3.16 -8.23 16.48
N THR A 343 2.64 -9.09 15.59
CA THR A 343 1.29 -9.65 15.73
C THR A 343 1.20 -10.61 16.92
N ILE A 344 2.17 -11.55 17.06
CA ILE A 344 2.23 -12.48 18.19
C ILE A 344 2.34 -11.74 19.52
N SER A 345 3.10 -10.64 19.57
CA SER A 345 3.32 -9.87 20.80
C SER A 345 2.23 -8.86 21.14
N ALA A 346 1.34 -8.54 20.18
CA ALA A 346 0.28 -7.55 20.35
C ALA A 346 -0.97 -8.14 21.01
N ASP A 347 -1.17 -9.46 20.94
CA ASP A 347 -2.33 -10.16 21.48
C ASP A 347 -2.32 -10.14 23.03
N PRO A 348 -3.22 -9.36 23.68
CA PRO A 348 -3.24 -9.25 25.14
C PRO A 348 -3.81 -10.50 25.82
N LEU A 349 -4.49 -11.38 25.08
CA LEU A 349 -5.09 -12.60 25.61
C LEU A 349 -4.08 -13.75 25.63
N ARG A 350 -2.95 -13.61 24.93
CA ARG A 350 -1.95 -14.68 24.81
C ARG A 350 -1.01 -14.70 26.02
N PRO A 351 -0.84 -15.85 26.70
CA PRO A 351 0.12 -16.00 27.78
C PRO A 351 1.56 -15.72 27.32
N PRO A 352 2.41 -15.06 28.15
CA PRO A 352 3.79 -14.74 27.78
C PRO A 352 4.65 -15.95 27.36
N ALA A 353 4.38 -17.14 27.91
CA ALA A 353 5.09 -18.36 27.55
C ALA A 353 4.76 -18.84 26.12
N GLU A 354 3.49 -18.70 25.71
CA GLU A 354 3.03 -19.05 24.36
C GLU A 354 3.56 -18.05 23.34
N VAL A 355 3.52 -16.75 23.65
CA VAL A 355 4.17 -15.68 22.85
C VAL A 355 5.64 -16.02 22.59
N ALA A 356 6.40 -16.38 23.64
CA ALA A 356 7.81 -16.74 23.50
C ALA A 356 8.01 -17.99 22.62
N GLN A 357 7.18 -19.02 22.82
CA GLN A 357 7.25 -20.25 22.04
C GLN A 357 6.97 -20.00 20.55
N GLU A 358 5.92 -19.26 20.21
CA GLU A 358 5.59 -18.97 18.82
C GLU A 358 6.65 -18.11 18.14
N ILE A 359 7.22 -17.13 18.85
CA ILE A 359 8.35 -16.35 18.34
C ILE A 359 9.54 -17.27 18.03
N VAL A 360 9.86 -18.25 18.88
CA VAL A 360 10.89 -19.25 18.60
C VAL A 360 10.56 -20.06 17.35
N GLU A 361 9.31 -20.51 17.18
CA GLU A 361 8.90 -21.24 15.97
C GLU A 361 9.01 -20.42 14.68
N VAL A 362 8.73 -19.11 14.77
CA VAL A 362 8.96 -18.15 13.69
C VAL A 362 10.45 -18.10 13.34
N TYR A 363 11.33 -17.93 14.33
CA TYR A 363 12.78 -17.92 14.11
C TYR A 363 13.30 -19.25 13.54
N ASP A 364 12.77 -20.39 13.97
CA ASP A 364 13.15 -21.70 13.44
C ASP A 364 12.86 -21.82 11.93
N VAL A 365 11.71 -21.30 11.47
CA VAL A 365 11.38 -21.25 10.04
C VAL A 365 12.37 -20.38 9.29
N VAL A 366 12.60 -19.15 9.75
CA VAL A 366 13.49 -18.20 9.06
C VAL A 366 14.93 -18.72 9.05
N LYS A 367 15.40 -19.35 10.13
CA LYS A 367 16.71 -20.01 10.20
C LYS A 367 16.83 -21.16 9.20
N LYS A 368 15.79 -21.99 9.05
CA LYS A 368 15.78 -23.06 8.05
C LYS A 368 15.86 -22.49 6.62
N LEU A 369 15.16 -21.39 6.35
CA LEU A 369 15.22 -20.72 5.04
C LEU A 369 16.60 -20.13 4.76
N GLN A 370 17.25 -19.54 5.76
CA GLN A 370 18.60 -19.01 5.63
C GLN A 370 19.64 -20.11 5.35
N GLN A 371 19.59 -21.23 6.09
CA GLN A 371 20.47 -22.38 5.81
C GLN A 371 20.28 -22.93 4.40
N ALA A 372 19.03 -23.00 3.94
CA ALA A 372 18.73 -23.45 2.58
C ALA A 372 19.21 -22.45 1.52
N GLU A 373 19.23 -21.15 1.81
CA GLU A 373 19.79 -20.12 0.93
C GLU A 373 21.29 -20.34 0.70
N GLU A 374 22.07 -20.55 1.76
CA GLU A 374 23.49 -20.89 1.66
C GLU A 374 23.74 -22.18 0.83
N GLU A 375 22.93 -23.22 1.04
CA GLU A 375 23.04 -24.49 0.31
C GLU A 375 22.60 -24.41 -1.16
N SER A 376 21.70 -23.47 -1.50
CA SER A 376 21.07 -23.40 -2.82
C SER A 376 22.02 -22.93 -3.93
N GLY A 377 23.11 -22.25 -3.56
CA GLY A 377 23.93 -21.50 -4.52
C GLY A 377 23.12 -20.45 -5.27
N TYR A 378 22.12 -19.86 -4.62
CA TYR A 378 21.24 -18.79 -5.13
C TYR A 378 20.34 -19.18 -6.30
N GLN A 379 20.07 -20.48 -6.47
CA GLN A 379 19.15 -21.00 -7.48
C GLN A 379 17.80 -21.35 -6.85
N VAL A 380 16.70 -20.88 -7.46
CA VAL A 380 15.35 -21.02 -6.91
C VAL A 380 14.95 -22.50 -6.74
N GLU A 381 15.25 -23.34 -7.73
CA GLU A 381 14.93 -24.78 -7.68
C GLU A 381 15.70 -25.48 -6.55
N ARG A 382 17.00 -25.20 -6.42
CA ARG A 382 17.84 -25.77 -5.36
C ARG A 382 17.44 -25.28 -3.97
N LEU A 383 16.99 -24.04 -3.85
CA LEU A 383 16.46 -23.48 -2.61
C LEU A 383 15.23 -24.27 -2.16
N LEU A 384 14.26 -24.49 -3.05
CA LEU A 384 13.08 -25.30 -2.76
C LEU A 384 13.44 -26.74 -2.37
N GLU A 385 14.42 -27.35 -3.03
CA GLU A 385 14.92 -28.68 -2.68
C GLU A 385 15.61 -28.72 -1.31
N ALA A 386 16.41 -27.71 -0.98
CA ALA A 386 17.12 -27.62 0.30
C ALA A 386 16.14 -27.45 1.47
N VAL A 387 15.11 -26.61 1.34
CA VAL A 387 14.10 -26.41 2.40
C VAL A 387 13.22 -27.65 2.62
N LYS A 388 13.05 -28.50 1.59
CA LYS A 388 12.22 -29.71 1.67
C LYS A 388 12.83 -30.83 2.50
N LYS A 389 14.16 -30.84 2.67
CA LYS A 389 14.89 -31.77 3.54
C LYS A 389 14.55 -31.49 5.00
#